data_AF-A0A7J7SV37-F1
#
_entry.id   AF-A0A7J7SV37-F1
#
_cell.length_a   1.000
_cell.length_b   1.000
_cell.length_c   1.000
_cell.angle_alpha   90.00
_cell.angle_beta   90.00
_cell.angle_gamma   90.00
#
_symmetry.space_group_name_H-M   'P 1'
#
loop_
_entity.id
_entity.type
_entity.pdbx_description
1 polymer ?
#
loop_
_entity_poly.entity_id
_entity_poly.type
_entity_poly.pdbx_seq_one_letter_code
_entity_poly.pdbx_strand_id
1 'polypeptide(L)'
;MLRGHSAVFQALLGTLLTWGLTAAGAALVFIFSSGQRRILDGSLGFAAGVMLAASYWSLLAPAVEMATSSGNFGAFAFLPVAAGFTLGAAFVYLADALMPQLGVAEDPHTALALNLDPAWMKKSDAESPRLLLPASELSIRIGGAGPLPDKSENGEAYQRKRVAAPHHPEGPAVPASAPGPAAPPGGSSWRRIMLLILAITIHNIPEGLAVGVGFGAVEKTAAATFESARNLAIGIGIQNFPEGLAVSLPLRGAGFSTWRAFWYGQLSGMVEPLAGLFGAFAVVLAEPLLPYALAFAAGAMVYVVMDDIIPEAQIRGNGKLASWASILGFVVMMSLDVGLG
;
A
#
# COMPACT_ATOMS: atom_id res chain seq x y z
N MET A 1 4.43 26.01 1.31
CA MET A 1 5.72 26.03 2.02
C MET A 1 6.48 27.28 1.59
N LEU A 2 6.81 28.16 2.54
CA LEU A 2 7.29 29.53 2.28
C LEU A 2 8.51 29.82 3.14
N ARG A 3 9.65 30.23 2.57
CA ARG A 3 10.88 30.47 3.36
C ARG A 3 10.63 31.47 4.51
N GLY A 4 11.30 31.25 5.65
CA GLY A 4 11.27 32.15 6.81
C GLY A 4 10.16 31.87 7.85
N HIS A 5 9.35 30.83 7.67
CA HIS A 5 8.38 30.38 8.68
C HIS A 5 8.90 29.20 9.51
N SER A 6 8.31 28.99 10.70
CA SER A 6 8.68 27.92 11.63
C SER A 6 8.47 26.52 11.05
N ALA A 7 9.28 25.54 11.49
CA ALA A 7 9.20 24.15 11.04
C ALA A 7 7.78 23.56 11.17
N VAL A 8 7.09 23.85 12.28
CA VAL A 8 5.71 23.40 12.52
C VAL A 8 4.74 23.98 11.49
N PHE A 9 4.89 25.27 11.12
CA PHE A 9 4.05 25.88 10.10
C PHE A 9 4.34 25.34 8.69
N GLN A 10 5.62 25.03 8.38
CA GLN A 10 5.96 24.36 7.13
C GLN A 10 5.38 22.96 7.06
N ALA A 11 5.49 22.19 8.15
CA ALA A 11 4.91 20.86 8.26
C ALA A 11 3.40 20.89 8.03
N LEU A 12 2.70 21.86 8.62
CA LEU A 12 1.27 22.08 8.37
C LEU A 12 0.99 22.39 6.89
N LEU A 13 1.73 23.32 6.28
CA LEU A 13 1.53 23.64 4.85
C LEU A 13 1.86 22.46 3.93
N GLY A 14 2.91 21.71 4.24
CA GLY A 14 3.32 20.53 3.49
C GLY A 14 2.27 19.43 3.58
N THR A 15 1.76 19.16 4.78
CA THR A 15 0.73 18.12 4.96
C THR A 15 -0.67 18.53 4.50
N LEU A 16 -0.99 19.83 4.50
CA LEU A 16 -2.20 20.32 3.83
C LEU A 16 -2.10 20.17 2.31
N LEU A 17 -0.89 20.29 1.75
CA LEU A 17 -0.65 20.03 0.32
C LEU A 17 -0.84 18.54 0.02
N THR A 18 -0.25 17.64 0.81
CA THR A 18 -0.37 16.19 0.60
C THR A 18 -1.82 15.74 0.72
N TRP A 19 -2.51 16.12 1.80
CA TRP A 19 -3.94 15.87 1.97
C TRP A 19 -4.78 16.47 0.83
N GLY A 20 -4.44 17.69 0.40
CA GLY A 20 -5.11 18.34 -0.73
C GLY A 20 -4.99 17.55 -2.04
N LEU A 21 -3.86 16.88 -2.26
CA LEU A 21 -3.67 15.99 -3.41
C LEU A 21 -4.36 14.64 -3.23
N THR A 22 -4.44 14.09 -2.02
CA THR A 22 -5.34 12.96 -1.70
C THR A 22 -6.79 13.30 -2.05
N ALA A 23 -7.26 14.48 -1.64
CA ALA A 23 -8.61 14.95 -1.93
C ALA A 23 -8.83 15.17 -3.44
N ALA A 24 -7.85 15.74 -4.15
CA ALA A 24 -7.91 15.90 -5.60
C ALA A 24 -7.96 14.55 -6.34
N GLY A 25 -7.16 13.57 -5.88
CA GLY A 25 -7.21 12.19 -6.34
C GLY A 25 -8.56 11.54 -6.11
N ALA A 26 -9.12 11.70 -4.91
CA ALA A 26 -10.46 11.19 -4.59
C ALA A 26 -11.56 11.85 -5.44
N ALA A 27 -11.41 13.13 -5.81
CA ALA A 27 -12.37 13.82 -6.67
C ALA A 27 -12.42 13.26 -8.10
N LEU A 28 -11.39 12.54 -8.56
CA LEU A 28 -11.45 11.88 -9.86
C LEU A 28 -12.56 10.83 -9.94
N VAL A 29 -13.12 10.37 -8.82
CA VAL A 29 -14.32 9.53 -8.77
C VAL A 29 -15.55 10.19 -9.43
N PHE A 30 -15.58 11.51 -9.63
CA PHE A 30 -16.63 12.19 -10.39
C PHE A 30 -16.50 11.99 -11.91
N ILE A 31 -15.29 11.75 -12.40
CA ILE A 31 -14.96 11.66 -13.84
C ILE A 31 -14.79 10.19 -14.25
N PHE A 32 -14.01 9.45 -13.47
CA PHE A 32 -13.64 8.07 -13.75
C PHE A 32 -14.64 7.08 -13.16
N SER A 33 -14.83 5.95 -13.82
CA SER A 33 -15.74 4.87 -13.40
C SER A 33 -14.94 3.70 -12.82
N SER A 34 -15.58 2.90 -11.98
CA SER A 34 -14.95 1.75 -11.29
C SER A 34 -14.40 0.67 -12.24
N GLY A 35 -14.62 0.76 -13.55
CA GLY A 35 -14.15 -0.20 -14.55
C GLY A 35 -12.71 0.04 -15.08
N GLN A 36 -12.06 1.15 -14.75
CA GLN A 36 -10.76 1.52 -15.33
C GLN A 36 -9.56 0.95 -14.54
N ARG A 37 -9.53 -0.37 -14.34
CA ARG A 37 -8.52 -1.04 -13.49
C ARG A 37 -7.07 -0.81 -13.93
N ARG A 38 -6.80 -0.63 -15.24
CA ARG A 38 -5.47 -0.27 -15.74
C ARG A 38 -4.95 1.07 -15.19
N ILE A 39 -5.84 2.05 -15.02
CA ILE A 39 -5.48 3.36 -14.47
C ILE A 39 -5.12 3.20 -13.00
N LEU A 40 -5.92 2.44 -12.25
CA LEU A 40 -5.68 2.16 -10.84
C LEU A 40 -4.37 1.39 -10.60
N ASP A 41 -4.15 0.28 -11.31
CA ASP A 41 -2.93 -0.52 -11.13
C ASP A 41 -1.67 0.28 -11.56
N GLY A 42 -1.78 1.07 -12.63
CA GLY A 42 -0.71 1.98 -13.06
C GLY A 42 -0.45 3.08 -12.05
N SER A 43 -1.48 3.68 -11.47
CA SER A 43 -1.34 4.77 -10.49
C SER A 43 -0.76 4.26 -9.16
N LEU A 44 -1.17 3.08 -8.69
CA LEU A 44 -0.59 2.41 -7.52
C LEU A 44 0.87 2.03 -7.75
N GLY A 45 1.20 1.46 -8.92
CA GLY A 45 2.58 1.19 -9.28
C GLY A 45 3.45 2.46 -9.24
N PHE A 46 2.96 3.55 -9.83
CA PHE A 46 3.63 4.86 -9.78
C PHE A 46 3.84 5.35 -8.34
N ALA A 47 2.81 5.25 -7.49
CA ALA A 47 2.90 5.63 -6.09
C ALA A 47 3.98 4.84 -5.32
N ALA A 48 4.02 3.51 -5.48
CA ALA A 48 5.07 2.66 -4.92
C ALA A 48 6.47 3.12 -5.32
N GLY A 49 6.66 3.50 -6.59
CA GLY A 49 7.92 4.02 -7.09
C GLY A 49 8.36 5.30 -6.38
N VAL A 50 7.45 6.26 -6.27
CA VAL A 50 7.69 7.54 -5.59
C VAL A 50 8.05 7.30 -4.11
N MET A 51 7.29 6.46 -3.41
CA MET A 51 7.53 6.16 -1.99
C MET A 51 8.88 5.49 -1.74
N LEU A 52 9.30 4.55 -2.59
CA LEU A 52 10.62 3.90 -2.45
C LEU A 52 11.77 4.89 -2.63
N ALA A 53 11.67 5.77 -3.61
CA ALA A 53 12.66 6.81 -3.82
C ALA A 53 12.69 7.79 -2.63
N ALA A 54 11.54 8.31 -2.20
CA ALA A 54 11.44 9.22 -1.06
C ALA A 54 12.01 8.60 0.23
N SER A 55 11.74 7.31 0.45
CA SER A 55 12.26 6.55 1.61
C SER A 55 13.79 6.54 1.66
N TYR A 56 14.45 6.46 0.51
CA TYR A 56 15.92 6.47 0.45
C TYR A 56 16.49 7.89 0.52
N TRP A 57 16.16 8.74 -0.46
CA TRP A 57 16.83 10.03 -0.62
C TRP A 57 16.41 11.06 0.42
N SER A 58 15.11 11.13 0.72
CA SER A 58 14.59 12.20 1.57
C SER A 58 14.51 11.80 3.06
N LEU A 59 14.66 10.52 3.39
CA LEU A 59 14.54 10.01 4.76
C LEU A 59 15.80 9.25 5.23
N LEU A 60 16.15 8.13 4.60
CA LEU A 60 17.30 7.30 5.02
C LEU A 60 18.64 8.00 4.84
N ALA A 61 18.90 8.63 3.70
CA ALA A 61 20.18 9.28 3.44
C ALA A 61 20.48 10.40 4.47
N PRO A 62 19.55 11.35 4.76
CA PRO A 62 19.71 12.30 5.85
C PRO A 62 19.86 11.64 7.23
N ALA A 63 19.13 10.55 7.51
CA ALA A 63 19.25 9.82 8.78
C ALA A 63 20.66 9.22 8.98
N VAL A 64 21.24 8.65 7.92
CA VAL A 64 22.60 8.09 7.92
C VAL A 64 23.65 9.20 8.07
N GLU A 65 23.47 10.33 7.40
CA GLU A 65 24.36 11.48 7.54
C GLU A 65 24.34 12.04 8.98
N MET A 66 23.15 12.17 9.57
CA MET A 66 22.98 12.57 10.98
C MET A 66 23.68 11.60 11.93
N ALA A 67 23.48 10.30 11.73
CA ALA A 67 24.05 9.30 12.60
C ALA A 67 25.58 9.26 12.53
N THR A 68 26.16 9.39 11.33
CA THR A 68 27.61 9.41 11.12
C THR A 68 28.26 10.70 11.63
N SER A 69 27.61 11.85 11.42
CA SER A 69 28.10 13.17 11.85
C SER A 69 28.03 13.38 13.36
N SER A 70 27.14 12.66 14.06
CA SER A 70 26.97 12.79 15.52
C SER A 70 28.21 12.40 16.34
N GLY A 71 29.17 11.67 15.77
CA GLY A 71 30.42 11.23 16.43
C GLY A 71 30.24 10.21 17.57
N ASN A 72 29.02 10.01 18.07
CA ASN A 72 28.72 9.18 19.24
C ASN A 72 28.87 7.68 19.00
N PHE A 73 28.70 7.23 17.74
CA PHE A 73 28.61 5.81 17.43
C PHE A 73 29.83 5.28 16.65
N GLY A 74 30.70 6.15 16.11
CA GLY A 74 31.85 5.74 15.29
C GLY A 74 31.43 4.77 14.17
N ALA A 75 32.04 3.58 14.14
CA ALA A 75 31.71 2.50 13.19
C ALA A 75 30.27 1.96 13.33
N PHE A 76 29.59 2.22 14.45
CA PHE A 76 28.24 1.76 14.74
C PHE A 76 27.15 2.79 14.40
N ALA A 77 27.46 3.82 13.60
CA ALA A 77 26.48 4.82 13.15
C ALA A 77 25.27 4.21 12.40
N PHE A 78 25.37 2.98 11.91
CA PHE A 78 24.24 2.26 11.33
C PHE A 78 23.19 1.82 12.36
N LEU A 79 23.54 1.65 13.64
CA LEU A 79 22.62 1.18 14.69
C LEU A 79 21.38 2.07 14.87
N PRO A 80 21.49 3.40 15.06
CA PRO A 80 20.31 4.26 15.21
C PRO A 80 19.39 4.21 13.99
N VAL A 81 19.97 4.18 12.78
CA VAL A 81 19.22 4.11 11.53
C VAL A 81 18.53 2.75 11.39
N ALA A 82 19.25 1.64 11.61
CA ALA A 82 18.69 0.30 11.55
C ALA A 82 17.59 0.11 12.59
N ALA A 83 17.80 0.58 13.83
CA ALA A 83 16.81 0.52 14.89
C ALA A 83 15.54 1.31 14.52
N GLY A 84 15.69 2.55 14.08
CA GLY A 84 14.57 3.37 13.61
C GLY A 84 13.82 2.70 12.47
N PHE A 85 14.53 2.28 11.42
CA PHE A 85 13.96 1.63 10.24
C PHE A 85 13.18 0.36 10.59
N THR A 86 13.77 -0.54 11.40
CA THR A 86 13.07 -1.77 11.81
C THR A 86 11.87 -1.47 12.71
N LEU A 87 11.96 -0.48 13.60
CA LEU A 87 10.83 -0.06 14.43
C LEU A 87 9.69 0.53 13.59
N GLY A 88 10.00 1.28 12.53
CA GLY A 88 9.03 1.79 11.57
C GLY A 88 8.29 0.69 10.84
N ALA A 89 9.03 -0.27 10.29
CA ALA A 89 8.43 -1.44 9.64
C ALA A 89 7.60 -2.27 10.62
N ALA A 90 8.11 -2.49 11.83
CA ALA A 90 7.38 -3.21 12.88
C ALA A 90 6.11 -2.47 13.33
N PHE A 91 6.13 -1.13 13.35
CA PHE A 91 4.95 -0.33 13.67
C PHE A 91 3.80 -0.58 12.69
N VAL A 92 4.08 -0.58 11.39
CA VAL A 92 3.07 -0.86 10.36
C VAL A 92 2.61 -2.32 10.44
N TYR A 93 3.55 -3.26 10.49
CA TYR A 93 3.24 -4.68 10.68
C TYR A 93 2.33 -4.95 11.89
N LEU A 94 2.62 -4.29 13.04
CA LEU A 94 1.81 -4.43 14.24
C LEU A 94 0.43 -3.81 14.07
N ALA A 95 0.33 -2.67 13.38
CA ALA A 95 -0.96 -2.07 13.07
C ALA A 95 -1.80 -3.00 12.18
N ASP A 96 -1.18 -3.66 11.20
CA ASP A 96 -1.82 -4.64 10.33
C ASP A 96 -2.18 -5.91 11.08
N ALA A 97 -1.35 -6.38 12.00
CA ALA A 97 -1.64 -7.55 12.84
C ALA A 97 -2.75 -7.30 13.86
N LEU A 98 -2.95 -6.04 14.29
CA LEU A 98 -4.03 -5.66 15.20
C LEU A 98 -5.37 -5.52 14.49
N MET A 99 -5.38 -5.22 13.19
CA MET A 99 -6.60 -5.12 12.39
C MET A 99 -7.47 -6.40 12.48
N PRO A 100 -6.94 -7.62 12.27
CA PRO A 100 -7.71 -8.86 12.42
C PRO A 100 -8.31 -9.10 13.80
N GLN A 101 -7.69 -8.58 14.87
CA GLN A 101 -8.21 -8.72 16.24
C GLN A 101 -9.44 -7.84 16.49
N LEU A 102 -9.58 -6.75 15.73
CA LEU A 102 -10.82 -5.96 15.61
C LEU A 102 -11.85 -6.63 14.67
N GLY A 103 -11.49 -7.80 14.12
CA GLY A 103 -12.24 -8.71 13.25
C GLY A 103 -12.21 -8.38 11.76
N VAL A 104 -11.04 -7.93 11.28
CA VAL A 104 -10.65 -7.80 9.87
C VAL A 104 -10.12 -9.16 9.38
N ALA A 105 -10.98 -10.02 8.85
CA ALA A 105 -10.55 -11.35 8.39
C ALA A 105 -10.26 -11.43 6.86
N GLU A 106 -10.18 -10.31 6.16
CA GLU A 106 -9.74 -10.27 4.76
C GLU A 106 -8.84 -9.04 4.58
N ASP A 107 -7.76 -9.22 3.82
CA ASP A 107 -6.85 -8.15 3.39
C ASP A 107 -7.66 -6.92 2.94
N PRO A 108 -7.39 -5.70 3.47
CA PRO A 108 -8.13 -4.49 3.13
C PRO A 108 -8.27 -4.31 1.62
N HIS A 109 -7.17 -4.52 0.90
CA HIS A 109 -7.05 -4.40 -0.55
C HIS A 109 -7.63 -5.62 -1.31
N THR A 110 -7.56 -6.83 -0.74
CA THR A 110 -8.21 -8.01 -1.35
C THR A 110 -9.75 -7.94 -1.27
N ALA A 111 -10.30 -7.33 -0.21
CA ALA A 111 -11.73 -7.03 -0.12
C ALA A 111 -12.21 -6.03 -1.19
N LEU A 112 -11.32 -5.13 -1.63
CA LEU A 112 -11.49 -4.23 -2.77
C LEU A 112 -11.67 -5.01 -4.08
N ALA A 113 -10.85 -6.04 -4.24
CA ALA A 113 -10.83 -6.89 -5.42
C ALA A 113 -12.12 -7.76 -5.47
N LEU A 114 -12.53 -8.34 -4.35
CA LEU A 114 -13.68 -9.25 -4.29
C LEU A 114 -15.05 -8.55 -4.47
N ASN A 115 -15.17 -7.26 -4.15
CA ASN A 115 -16.42 -6.50 -4.31
C ASN A 115 -16.63 -5.90 -5.72
N LEU A 116 -15.66 -6.04 -6.64
CA LEU A 116 -15.80 -5.56 -8.03
C LEU A 116 -16.58 -6.53 -8.94
N ASP A 117 -16.89 -7.75 -8.49
CA ASP A 117 -17.58 -8.79 -9.27
C ASP A 117 -19.06 -9.11 -8.89
N PRO A 118 -19.95 -8.18 -8.49
CA PRO A 118 -21.38 -8.51 -8.38
C PRO A 118 -22.12 -8.43 -9.74
N ALA A 119 -21.51 -7.79 -10.76
CA ALA A 119 -22.19 -7.48 -12.03
C ALA A 119 -22.21 -8.65 -13.04
N TRP A 120 -21.33 -9.64 -12.88
CA TRP A 120 -21.25 -10.79 -13.80
C TRP A 120 -22.06 -12.01 -13.36
N MET A 121 -22.51 -12.08 -12.10
CA MET A 121 -23.36 -13.19 -11.63
C MET A 121 -24.84 -13.03 -11.97
N LYS A 122 -25.26 -11.90 -12.55
CA LYS A 122 -26.68 -11.63 -12.86
C LYS A 122 -27.05 -11.73 -14.34
N LYS A 123 -26.22 -12.36 -15.18
CA LYS A 123 -26.56 -12.57 -16.60
C LYS A 123 -26.08 -13.89 -17.24
N SER A 124 -25.90 -14.95 -16.46
CA SER A 124 -25.73 -16.30 -17.02
C SER A 124 -26.45 -17.38 -16.20
N ASP A 125 -27.75 -17.19 -15.94
CA ASP A 125 -28.61 -18.31 -15.54
C ASP A 125 -29.32 -18.87 -16.78
N ALA A 126 -28.53 -19.54 -17.61
CA ALA A 126 -28.97 -20.62 -18.48
C ALA A 126 -27.76 -21.54 -18.70
N GLU A 127 -27.81 -22.70 -18.05
CA GLU A 127 -26.83 -23.80 -18.06
C GLU A 127 -25.45 -23.53 -17.43
N SER A 128 -25.26 -24.05 -16.21
CA SER A 128 -23.94 -24.31 -15.62
C SER A 128 -23.81 -25.81 -15.28
N PRO A 129 -22.78 -26.52 -15.80
CA PRO A 129 -22.40 -27.82 -15.29
C PRO A 129 -21.52 -27.67 -14.04
N ARG A 130 -21.91 -28.37 -12.96
CA ARG A 130 -21.22 -28.39 -11.67
C ARG A 130 -19.84 -29.04 -11.79
N LEU A 131 -18.79 -28.34 -11.35
CA LEU A 131 -17.45 -28.89 -11.12
C LEU A 131 -17.21 -28.98 -9.60
N LEU A 132 -17.22 -30.21 -9.10
CA LEU A 132 -16.81 -30.60 -7.75
C LEU A 132 -15.28 -30.65 -7.70
N LEU A 133 -14.66 -29.89 -6.79
CA LEU A 133 -13.29 -30.15 -6.35
C LEU A 133 -13.28 -30.29 -4.82
N PRO A 134 -12.79 -31.41 -4.27
CA PRO A 134 -12.70 -31.60 -2.82
C PRO A 134 -11.49 -30.84 -2.24
N ALA A 135 -11.72 -30.16 -1.12
CA ALA A 135 -10.69 -29.49 -0.35
C ALA A 135 -9.98 -30.48 0.57
N SER A 136 -8.81 -30.95 0.18
CA SER A 136 -7.80 -31.51 1.08
C SER A 136 -6.49 -31.74 0.33
N GLU A 137 -5.53 -30.84 0.53
CA GLU A 137 -4.08 -31.09 0.65
C GLU A 137 -3.31 -29.81 0.30
N LEU A 138 -3.04 -28.99 1.31
CA LEU A 138 -2.00 -27.97 1.26
C LEU A 138 -1.32 -27.93 2.64
N SER A 139 -0.50 -28.94 2.90
CA SER A 139 0.50 -28.90 3.97
C SER A 139 1.87 -28.67 3.34
N ILE A 140 2.37 -27.45 3.48
CA ILE A 140 3.73 -27.05 3.08
C ILE A 140 4.73 -27.71 4.04
N ARG A 141 5.63 -28.55 3.51
CA ARG A 141 6.83 -29.03 4.23
C ARG A 141 8.05 -28.23 3.76
N ILE A 142 8.69 -27.57 4.72
CA ILE A 142 9.99 -26.91 4.63
C ILE A 142 11.11 -27.96 4.83
N GLY A 143 12.18 -27.91 4.02
CA GLY A 143 13.44 -28.61 4.35
C GLY A 143 14.45 -28.80 3.21
N GLY A 144 15.50 -27.98 3.19
CA GLY A 144 16.92 -28.38 3.22
C GLY A 144 17.61 -29.14 2.06
N ALA A 145 18.67 -28.48 1.54
CA ALA A 145 19.95 -29.00 0.99
C ALA A 145 20.00 -29.59 -0.46
N GLY A 146 20.89 -29.02 -1.29
CA GLY A 146 21.18 -29.39 -2.70
C GLY A 146 22.15 -30.59 -2.87
N PRO A 147 22.99 -30.70 -3.95
CA PRO A 147 23.07 -29.93 -5.21
C PRO A 147 23.16 -30.76 -6.54
N LEU A 148 22.86 -30.11 -7.69
CA LEU A 148 23.31 -30.36 -9.10
C LEU A 148 22.99 -31.71 -9.81
N PRO A 149 23.09 -31.84 -11.17
CA PRO A 149 23.24 -30.84 -12.24
C PRO A 149 22.26 -30.97 -13.44
N ASP A 150 22.06 -29.83 -14.11
CA ASP A 150 22.03 -29.56 -15.56
C ASP A 150 21.59 -30.65 -16.57
N LYS A 151 20.50 -30.37 -17.30
CA LYS A 151 20.42 -30.54 -18.77
C LYS A 151 19.17 -29.91 -19.38
N SER A 152 19.43 -28.97 -20.28
CA SER A 152 18.56 -28.48 -21.35
C SER A 152 17.95 -29.64 -22.16
N GLU A 153 16.65 -29.58 -22.49
CA GLU A 153 16.18 -29.99 -23.83
C GLU A 153 14.82 -29.39 -24.17
N ASN A 154 14.76 -28.85 -25.39
CA ASN A 154 13.61 -28.27 -26.06
C ASN A 154 12.59 -29.33 -26.47
N GLY A 155 11.34 -28.90 -26.64
CA GLY A 155 10.57 -29.27 -27.83
C GLY A 155 9.36 -30.18 -27.63
N GLU A 156 8.30 -29.78 -28.33
CA GLU A 156 7.20 -30.59 -28.86
C GLU A 156 5.91 -30.69 -28.03
N ALA A 157 4.95 -29.89 -28.51
CA ALA A 157 3.53 -30.05 -28.29
C ALA A 157 3.05 -31.42 -28.78
N TYR A 158 2.40 -32.18 -27.90
CA TYR A 158 1.70 -33.40 -28.27
C TYR A 158 0.22 -33.32 -27.91
N GLN A 159 -0.61 -33.37 -28.95
CA GLN A 159 -2.04 -33.62 -28.89
C GLN A 159 -2.31 -34.88 -28.06
N ARG A 160 -3.27 -34.83 -27.12
CA ARG A 160 -3.70 -36.02 -26.38
C ARG A 160 -5.06 -36.52 -26.87
N LYS A 161 -4.96 -37.68 -27.53
CA LYS A 161 -5.96 -38.61 -28.05
C LYS A 161 -7.02 -38.98 -26.99
N ARG A 162 -8.29 -38.95 -27.41
CA ARG A 162 -9.48 -39.40 -26.66
C ARG A 162 -9.41 -40.92 -26.47
N VAL A 163 -9.43 -41.40 -25.24
CA VAL A 163 -9.59 -42.83 -24.90
C VAL A 163 -10.79 -42.95 -23.96
N ALA A 164 -11.78 -43.74 -24.38
CA ALA A 164 -12.96 -44.11 -23.61
C ALA A 164 -12.66 -45.32 -22.71
N ALA A 165 -13.26 -45.35 -21.51
CA ALA A 165 -13.24 -46.48 -20.58
C ALA A 165 -14.50 -46.41 -19.66
N PRO A 166 -14.93 -47.50 -18.99
CA PRO A 166 -16.29 -48.06 -19.14
C PRO A 166 -17.20 -47.93 -17.90
N HIS A 167 -18.47 -48.27 -18.11
CA HIS A 167 -19.56 -48.36 -17.12
C HIS A 167 -19.35 -49.41 -16.02
N HIS A 168 -19.75 -49.09 -14.77
CA HIS A 168 -20.20 -50.04 -13.73
C HIS A 168 -21.06 -49.31 -12.66
N PRO A 169 -21.87 -50.04 -11.84
CA PRO A 169 -23.30 -49.75 -11.63
C PRO A 169 -23.65 -48.95 -10.37
N GLU A 170 -24.87 -48.41 -10.37
CA GLU A 170 -25.51 -47.58 -9.34
C GLU A 170 -25.61 -48.26 -7.96
N GLY A 171 -25.24 -47.51 -6.91
CA GLY A 171 -25.56 -47.79 -5.50
C GLY A 171 -26.58 -46.76 -4.96
N PRO A 172 -27.31 -47.07 -3.86
CA PRO A 172 -28.55 -46.39 -3.52
C PRO A 172 -28.33 -44.95 -2.99
N ALA A 173 -29.26 -44.07 -3.37
CA ALA A 173 -29.25 -42.64 -3.07
C ALA A 173 -29.34 -42.32 -1.57
N VAL A 174 -28.45 -41.46 -1.09
CA VAL A 174 -28.52 -40.82 0.24
C VAL A 174 -29.48 -39.63 0.16
N PRO A 175 -30.41 -39.43 1.12
CA PRO A 175 -31.38 -38.33 1.05
C PRO A 175 -30.68 -36.97 1.21
N ALA A 176 -31.03 -36.02 0.35
CA ALA A 176 -30.52 -34.65 0.38
C ALA A 176 -30.91 -33.94 1.68
N SER A 177 -29.92 -33.43 2.41
CA SER A 177 -30.13 -32.53 3.55
C SER A 177 -30.74 -31.21 3.07
N ALA A 178 -31.78 -30.75 3.78
CA ALA A 178 -32.49 -29.50 3.50
C ALA A 178 -31.56 -28.26 3.49
N PRO A 179 -31.88 -27.20 2.72
CA PRO A 179 -31.08 -25.98 2.72
C PRO A 179 -31.19 -25.29 4.09
N GLY A 180 -30.05 -25.06 4.75
CA GLY A 180 -29.98 -24.21 5.95
C GLY A 180 -30.37 -22.77 5.63
N PRO A 181 -30.81 -21.99 6.64
CA PRO A 181 -31.30 -20.63 6.42
C PRO A 181 -30.20 -19.72 5.89
N ALA A 182 -30.53 -18.96 4.85
CA ALA A 182 -29.65 -17.97 4.24
C ALA A 182 -29.19 -16.92 5.27
N ALA A 183 -27.88 -16.67 5.33
CA ALA A 183 -27.30 -15.62 6.17
C ALA A 183 -27.83 -14.23 5.75
N PRO A 184 -28.05 -13.31 6.70
CA PRO A 184 -28.64 -12.00 6.40
C PRO A 184 -27.66 -11.13 5.58
N PRO A 185 -28.12 -10.46 4.52
CA PRO A 185 -27.28 -9.57 3.72
C PRO A 185 -27.19 -8.20 4.41
N GLY A 186 -25.99 -7.78 4.83
CA GLY A 186 -25.76 -6.37 5.21
C GLY A 186 -24.62 -6.09 6.19
N GLY A 187 -24.22 -7.05 7.03
CA GLY A 187 -23.18 -6.81 8.05
C GLY A 187 -21.74 -6.89 7.55
N SER A 188 -21.46 -7.73 6.55
CA SER A 188 -20.09 -8.05 6.12
C SER A 188 -19.47 -7.01 5.17
N SER A 189 -20.25 -6.46 4.23
CA SER A 189 -19.73 -5.50 3.23
C SER A 189 -19.39 -4.13 3.83
N TRP A 190 -20.26 -3.59 4.71
CA TRP A 190 -19.99 -2.33 5.41
C TRP A 190 -18.78 -2.44 6.34
N ARG A 191 -18.68 -3.57 7.07
CA ARG A 191 -17.53 -3.84 7.92
C ARG A 191 -16.23 -3.85 7.10
N ARG A 192 -16.19 -4.57 5.98
CA ARG A 192 -15.01 -4.60 5.08
C ARG A 192 -14.62 -3.21 4.58
N ILE A 193 -15.59 -2.38 4.21
CA ILE A 193 -15.36 -1.00 3.74
C ILE A 193 -14.79 -0.10 4.84
N MET A 194 -15.33 -0.18 6.06
CA MET A 194 -14.79 0.56 7.21
C MET A 194 -13.38 0.14 7.57
N LEU A 195 -13.08 -1.15 7.44
CA LEU A 195 -11.75 -1.69 7.70
C LEU A 195 -10.74 -1.29 6.63
N LEU A 196 -11.16 -1.24 5.36
CA LEU A 196 -10.35 -0.67 4.27
C LEU A 196 -10.00 0.80 4.53
N ILE A 197 -10.98 1.62 4.87
CA ILE A 197 -10.75 3.04 5.16
C ILE A 197 -9.82 3.18 6.37
N LEU A 198 -10.03 2.39 7.42
CA LEU A 198 -9.18 2.39 8.61
C LEU A 198 -7.74 1.98 8.29
N ALA A 199 -7.54 0.92 7.50
CA ALA A 199 -6.23 0.48 7.05
C ALA A 199 -5.51 1.64 6.35
N ILE A 200 -6.14 2.21 5.32
CA ILE A 200 -5.54 3.30 4.54
C ILE A 200 -5.28 4.54 5.43
N THR A 201 -6.15 4.86 6.37
CA THR A 201 -5.89 5.93 7.34
C THR A 201 -4.65 5.64 8.19
N ILE A 202 -4.45 4.42 8.66
CA ILE A 202 -3.24 4.05 9.40
C ILE A 202 -1.99 4.23 8.53
N HIS A 203 -2.08 3.93 7.24
CA HIS A 203 -0.97 4.03 6.28
C HIS A 203 -0.58 5.48 5.96
N ASN A 204 -1.55 6.40 6.03
CA ASN A 204 -1.33 7.84 5.86
C ASN A 204 -0.60 8.49 7.07
N ILE A 205 -0.52 7.80 8.22
CA ILE A 205 0.20 8.33 9.40
C ILE A 205 1.72 8.43 9.14
N PRO A 206 2.41 7.38 8.68
CA PRO A 206 3.81 7.46 8.24
C PRO A 206 4.12 8.60 7.27
N GLU A 207 3.23 8.88 6.32
CA GLU A 207 3.43 9.94 5.33
C GLU A 207 3.38 11.34 5.96
N GLY A 208 2.36 11.59 6.78
CA GLY A 208 2.28 12.83 7.55
C GLY A 208 3.49 12.99 8.46
N LEU A 209 3.89 11.92 9.17
CA LEU A 209 5.10 11.92 9.99
C LEU A 209 6.36 12.22 9.18
N ALA A 210 6.53 11.64 7.98
CA ALA A 210 7.67 11.89 7.11
C ALA A 210 7.79 13.37 6.72
N VAL A 211 6.68 13.99 6.30
CA VAL A 211 6.65 15.45 6.00
C VAL A 211 6.97 16.27 7.25
N GLY A 212 6.38 15.92 8.39
CA GLY A 212 6.60 16.62 9.66
C GLY A 212 8.04 16.56 10.15
N VAL A 213 8.61 15.35 10.18
CA VAL A 213 10.00 15.11 10.59
C VAL A 213 10.96 15.76 9.60
N GLY A 214 10.69 15.67 8.29
CA GLY A 214 11.50 16.33 7.26
C GLY A 214 11.60 17.83 7.48
N PHE A 215 10.48 18.51 7.74
CA PHE A 215 10.49 19.95 8.06
C PHE A 215 11.09 20.28 9.43
N GLY A 216 10.91 19.40 10.43
CA GLY A 216 11.56 19.53 11.73
C GLY A 216 13.09 19.40 11.67
N ALA A 217 13.60 18.62 10.72
CA ALA A 217 15.02 18.35 10.53
C ALA A 217 15.77 19.42 9.72
N VAL A 218 15.06 20.42 9.17
CA VAL A 218 15.66 21.47 8.34
C VAL A 218 16.79 22.17 9.10
N GLU A 219 17.93 22.35 8.42
CA GLU A 219 19.17 22.97 8.92
C GLU A 219 19.90 22.16 10.02
N LYS A 220 19.48 20.92 10.30
CA LYS A 220 20.18 20.04 11.25
C LYS A 220 21.38 19.30 10.64
N THR A 221 21.40 19.13 9.32
CA THR A 221 22.52 18.53 8.55
C THR A 221 22.63 19.16 7.17
N ALA A 222 23.68 18.82 6.42
CA ALA A 222 23.85 19.31 5.05
C ALA A 222 22.80 18.72 4.10
N ALA A 223 22.40 17.45 4.30
CA ALA A 223 21.31 16.84 3.54
C ALA A 223 19.90 17.30 3.94
N ALA A 224 19.67 17.67 5.20
CA ALA A 224 18.33 18.11 5.66
C ALA A 224 18.09 19.59 5.36
N THR A 225 17.95 19.93 4.07
CA THR A 225 17.68 21.29 3.60
C THR A 225 16.18 21.58 3.57
N PHE A 226 15.80 22.87 3.56
CA PHE A 226 14.42 23.27 3.29
C PHE A 226 13.93 22.71 1.94
N GLU A 227 14.80 22.64 0.94
CA GLU A 227 14.46 22.13 -0.38
C GLU A 227 14.22 20.63 -0.37
N SER A 228 15.02 19.85 0.37
CA SER A 228 14.79 18.41 0.57
C SER A 228 13.43 18.14 1.23
N ALA A 229 13.11 18.85 2.32
CA ALA A 229 11.82 18.73 3.01
C ALA A 229 10.65 19.17 2.12
N ARG A 230 10.85 20.19 1.29
CA ARG A 230 9.85 20.62 0.30
C ARG A 230 9.62 19.57 -0.76
N ASN A 231 10.70 19.04 -1.33
CA ASN A 231 10.63 18.05 -2.40
C ASN A 231 10.04 16.74 -1.89
N LEU A 232 10.32 16.36 -0.63
CA LEU A 232 9.66 15.25 0.06
C LEU A 232 8.14 15.44 0.12
N ALA A 233 7.66 16.59 0.60
CA ALA A 233 6.21 16.84 0.69
C ALA A 233 5.55 16.91 -0.69
N ILE A 234 6.23 17.43 -1.71
CA ILE A 234 5.74 17.40 -3.09
C ILE A 234 5.68 15.96 -3.60
N GLY A 235 6.72 15.17 -3.35
CA GLY A 235 6.81 13.76 -3.73
C GLY A 235 5.68 12.94 -3.12
N ILE A 236 5.50 13.05 -1.80
CA ILE A 236 4.37 12.45 -1.10
C ILE A 236 3.07 12.94 -1.74
N GLY A 237 2.85 14.25 -1.85
CA GLY A 237 1.60 14.74 -2.46
C GLY A 237 1.31 14.19 -3.86
N ILE A 238 2.33 14.03 -4.70
CA ILE A 238 2.20 13.45 -6.05
C ILE A 238 1.70 12.00 -6.01
N GLN A 239 2.11 11.20 -5.02
CA GLN A 239 1.68 9.80 -4.89
C GLN A 239 0.34 9.65 -4.16
N ASN A 240 0.02 10.58 -3.25
CA ASN A 240 -1.29 10.64 -2.58
C ASN A 240 -2.44 10.86 -3.57
N PHE A 241 -2.18 11.48 -4.72
CA PHE A 241 -3.18 11.64 -5.77
C PHE A 241 -3.67 10.28 -6.34
N PRO A 242 -2.80 9.38 -6.84
CA PRO A 242 -3.15 7.98 -7.07
C PRO A 242 -3.89 7.28 -5.93
N GLU A 243 -3.48 7.50 -4.68
CA GLU A 243 -4.05 6.84 -3.52
C GLU A 243 -5.50 7.27 -3.26
N GLY A 244 -5.79 8.58 -3.30
CA GLY A 244 -7.15 9.09 -3.13
C GLY A 244 -8.13 8.52 -4.16
N LEU A 245 -7.67 8.30 -5.39
CA LEU A 245 -8.42 7.60 -6.42
C LEU A 245 -8.63 6.12 -6.06
N ALA A 246 -7.58 5.45 -5.58
CA ALA A 246 -7.60 4.06 -5.16
C ALA A 246 -8.57 3.79 -3.99
N VAL A 247 -8.78 4.75 -3.10
CA VAL A 247 -9.77 4.65 -2.02
C VAL A 247 -11.20 4.86 -2.54
N SER A 248 -11.39 5.90 -3.36
CA SER A 248 -12.73 6.37 -3.75
C SER A 248 -13.38 5.53 -4.85
N LEU A 249 -12.65 5.05 -5.86
CA LEU A 249 -13.20 4.27 -6.96
C LEU A 249 -13.88 2.96 -6.50
N PRO A 250 -13.28 2.18 -5.60
CA PRO A 250 -13.89 0.93 -5.14
C PRO A 250 -15.11 1.15 -4.25
N LEU A 251 -15.15 2.23 -3.46
CA LEU A 251 -16.36 2.61 -2.72
C LEU A 251 -17.53 2.89 -3.68
N ARG A 252 -17.25 3.61 -4.77
CA ARG A 252 -18.22 3.81 -5.85
C ARG A 252 -18.61 2.48 -6.51
N GLY A 253 -17.66 1.57 -6.73
CA GLY A 253 -17.89 0.23 -7.24
C GLY A 253 -18.77 -0.64 -6.33
N ALA A 254 -18.64 -0.47 -5.01
CA ALA A 254 -19.45 -1.14 -3.99
C ALA A 254 -20.86 -0.53 -3.84
N GLY A 255 -21.26 0.42 -4.70
CA GLY A 255 -22.60 1.00 -4.73
C GLY A 255 -22.77 2.27 -3.91
N PHE A 256 -21.70 2.86 -3.37
CA PHE A 256 -21.80 4.15 -2.70
C PHE A 256 -22.04 5.26 -3.72
N SER A 257 -22.76 6.30 -3.29
CA SER A 257 -22.88 7.51 -4.12
C SER A 257 -21.50 8.15 -4.32
N THR A 258 -21.31 8.77 -5.48
CA THR A 258 -20.05 9.45 -5.83
C THR A 258 -19.59 10.43 -4.75
N TRP A 259 -20.54 11.14 -4.13
CA TRP A 259 -20.26 12.06 -3.03
C TRP A 259 -19.75 11.36 -1.77
N ARG A 260 -20.34 10.21 -1.38
CA ARG A 260 -19.86 9.44 -0.23
C ARG A 260 -18.49 8.83 -0.49
N ALA A 261 -18.27 8.30 -1.69
CA ALA A 261 -16.98 7.77 -2.10
C ALA A 261 -15.87 8.83 -2.04
N PHE A 262 -16.15 10.05 -2.54
CA PHE A 262 -15.26 11.20 -2.41
C PHE A 262 -14.99 11.56 -0.94
N TRP A 263 -16.05 11.67 -0.12
CA TRP A 263 -15.91 12.01 1.31
C TRP A 263 -15.00 11.05 2.06
N TYR A 264 -15.21 9.74 1.90
CA TYR A 264 -14.36 8.74 2.54
C TYR A 264 -12.94 8.75 1.96
N GLY A 265 -12.78 8.96 0.65
CA GLY A 265 -11.46 9.03 0.00
C GLY A 265 -10.61 10.20 0.46
N GLN A 266 -11.19 11.38 0.72
CA GLN A 266 -10.41 12.51 1.26
C GLN A 266 -10.26 12.44 2.80
N LEU A 267 -11.21 11.79 3.49
CA LEU A 267 -11.13 11.62 4.95
C LEU A 267 -9.98 10.68 5.34
N SER A 268 -9.62 9.71 4.47
CA SER A 268 -8.54 8.78 4.77
C SER A 268 -7.18 9.49 4.91
N GLY A 269 -6.94 10.54 4.12
CA GLY A 269 -5.72 11.37 4.19
C GLY A 269 -5.77 12.52 5.21
N MET A 270 -6.91 12.77 5.86
CA MET A 270 -7.03 13.88 6.83
C MET A 270 -6.17 13.66 8.10
N VAL A 271 -5.63 12.46 8.28
CA VAL A 271 -4.68 12.17 9.35
C VAL A 271 -3.28 12.73 9.08
N GLU A 272 -2.92 12.98 7.81
CA GLU A 272 -1.58 13.44 7.44
C GLU A 272 -1.23 14.79 8.10
N PRO A 273 -2.10 15.82 8.13
CA PRO A 273 -1.80 17.08 8.83
C PRO A 273 -1.62 16.94 10.33
N LEU A 274 -2.37 16.03 10.97
CA LEU A 274 -2.24 15.77 12.40
C LEU A 274 -0.91 15.07 12.70
N ALA A 275 -0.59 14.05 11.91
CA ALA A 275 0.66 13.31 12.00
C ALA A 275 1.88 14.20 11.71
N GLY A 276 1.82 15.09 10.71
CA GLY A 276 2.92 16.01 10.40
C GLY A 276 3.15 17.09 11.45
N LEU A 277 2.09 17.62 12.05
CA LEU A 277 2.24 18.51 13.21
C LEU A 277 2.96 17.78 14.36
N PHE A 278 2.53 16.56 14.66
CA PHE A 278 3.14 15.74 15.70
C PHE A 278 4.61 15.44 15.40
N GLY A 279 4.93 15.04 14.15
CA GLY A 279 6.29 14.75 13.72
C GLY A 279 7.22 15.97 13.85
N ALA A 280 6.78 17.13 13.37
CA ALA A 280 7.55 18.37 13.49
C ALA A 280 7.75 18.79 14.95
N PHE A 281 6.72 18.65 15.78
CA PHE A 281 6.80 18.96 17.20
C PHE A 281 7.74 18.01 17.96
N ALA A 282 7.65 16.71 17.70
CA ALA A 282 8.49 15.69 18.32
C ALA A 282 9.98 15.93 18.03
N VAL A 283 10.30 16.33 16.80
CA VAL A 283 11.67 16.66 16.39
C VAL A 283 12.22 17.90 17.10
N VAL A 284 11.40 18.94 17.25
CA VAL A 284 11.79 20.18 17.95
C VAL A 284 12.11 19.89 19.42
N LEU A 285 11.44 18.92 20.04
CA LEU A 285 11.66 18.54 21.44
C LEU A 285 12.81 17.55 21.65
N ALA A 286 13.20 16.79 20.63
CA ALA A 286 14.12 15.66 20.78
C ALA A 286 15.10 15.52 19.60
N GLU A 287 15.99 16.50 19.43
CA GLU A 287 17.03 16.48 18.38
C GLU A 287 17.87 15.17 18.35
N PRO A 288 18.28 14.56 19.48
CA PRO A 288 19.02 13.29 19.43
C PRO A 288 18.22 12.12 18.84
N LEU A 289 16.89 12.24 18.75
CA LEU A 289 15.99 11.22 18.22
C LEU A 289 15.76 11.36 16.71
N LEU A 290 16.22 12.46 16.09
CA LEU A 290 16.07 12.74 14.66
C LEU A 290 16.47 11.59 13.72
N PRO A 291 17.68 10.99 13.82
CA PRO A 291 18.07 9.92 12.91
C PRO A 291 17.18 8.68 13.06
N TYR A 292 16.68 8.42 14.27
CA TYR A 292 15.73 7.34 14.52
C TYR A 292 14.37 7.65 13.90
N ALA A 293 13.89 8.88 14.03
CA ALA A 293 12.58 9.31 13.52
C ALA A 293 12.51 9.30 11.98
N LEU A 294 13.57 9.78 11.31
CA LEU A 294 13.66 9.72 9.84
C LEU A 294 13.75 8.28 9.35
N ALA A 295 14.59 7.46 9.99
CA ALA A 295 14.71 6.07 9.64
C ALA A 295 13.41 5.30 9.92
N PHE A 296 12.70 5.61 11.01
CA PHE A 296 11.37 5.08 11.33
C PHE A 296 10.36 5.40 10.23
N ALA A 297 10.28 6.66 9.79
CA ALA A 297 9.38 7.03 8.69
C ALA A 297 9.72 6.28 7.40
N ALA A 298 11.01 6.12 7.08
CA ALA A 298 11.45 5.35 5.91
C ALA A 298 11.09 3.86 6.02
N GLY A 299 11.31 3.25 7.18
CA GLY A 299 11.02 1.83 7.40
C GLY A 299 9.53 1.52 7.32
N ALA A 300 8.69 2.40 7.90
CA ALA A 300 7.24 2.31 7.77
C ALA A 300 6.81 2.42 6.29
N MET A 301 7.33 3.41 5.56
CA MET A 301 6.99 3.64 4.16
C MET A 301 7.44 2.48 3.25
N VAL A 302 8.62 1.91 3.46
CA VAL A 302 9.10 0.73 2.71
C VAL A 302 8.24 -0.50 3.00
N TYR A 303 7.83 -0.71 4.26
CA TYR A 303 6.94 -1.82 4.61
C TYR A 303 5.61 -1.73 3.85
N VAL A 304 4.93 -0.59 3.90
CA VAL A 304 3.67 -0.33 3.18
C VAL A 304 3.80 -0.61 1.68
N VAL A 305 4.90 -0.18 1.06
CA VAL A 305 5.11 -0.42 -0.37
C VAL A 305 5.21 -1.92 -0.68
N MET A 306 5.92 -2.67 0.17
CA MET A 306 6.21 -4.09 -0.05
C MET A 306 5.02 -4.99 0.26
N ASP A 307 4.28 -4.70 1.33
CA ASP A 307 3.17 -5.55 1.79
C ASP A 307 1.85 -5.20 1.09
N ASP A 308 1.63 -3.92 0.76
CA ASP A 308 0.34 -3.46 0.24
C ASP A 308 0.41 -3.02 -1.23
N ILE A 309 1.18 -1.97 -1.52
CA ILE A 309 1.03 -1.24 -2.80
C ILE A 309 1.51 -2.07 -4.00
N ILE A 310 2.70 -2.68 -3.89
CA ILE A 310 3.25 -3.51 -4.97
C ILE A 310 2.37 -4.75 -5.21
N PRO A 311 2.00 -5.54 -4.18
CA PRO A 311 1.08 -6.66 -4.36
C PRO A 311 -0.25 -6.23 -5.00
N GLU A 312 -0.93 -5.21 -4.47
CA GLU A 312 -2.23 -4.76 -4.97
C GLU A 312 -2.19 -4.30 -6.44
N ALA A 313 -1.11 -3.61 -6.84
CA ALA A 313 -0.93 -3.18 -8.22
C ALA A 313 -0.72 -4.36 -9.20
N GLN A 314 -0.36 -5.55 -8.70
CA GLN A 314 -0.06 -6.73 -9.52
C GLN A 314 -1.17 -7.79 -9.57
N ILE A 315 -2.14 -7.78 -8.63
CA ILE A 315 -3.16 -8.84 -8.48
C ILE A 315 -4.00 -9.09 -9.75
N ARG A 316 -4.31 -8.06 -10.54
CA ARG A 316 -5.34 -8.13 -11.61
C ARG A 316 -4.77 -8.25 -13.04
N GLY A 317 -3.53 -8.73 -13.19
CA GLY A 317 -2.93 -9.04 -14.50
C GLY A 317 -2.30 -7.86 -15.25
N ASN A 318 -2.27 -6.66 -14.65
CA ASN A 318 -1.57 -5.48 -15.19
C ASN A 318 -0.15 -5.32 -14.61
N GLY A 319 0.46 -6.38 -14.07
CA GLY A 319 1.73 -6.29 -13.33
C GLY A 319 2.87 -5.60 -14.09
N LYS A 320 3.01 -5.83 -15.40
CA LYS A 320 4.03 -5.13 -16.22
C LYS A 320 3.82 -3.61 -16.28
N LEU A 321 2.57 -3.17 -16.36
CA LEU A 321 2.23 -1.74 -16.34
C LEU A 321 2.57 -1.14 -14.97
N ALA A 322 2.17 -1.82 -13.89
CA ALA A 322 2.48 -1.41 -12.53
C ALA A 322 4.00 -1.30 -12.29
N SER A 323 4.78 -2.27 -12.75
CA SER A 323 6.25 -2.22 -12.63
C SER A 323 6.85 -1.04 -13.40
N TRP A 324 6.45 -0.80 -14.66
CA TRP A 324 6.96 0.34 -15.42
C TRP A 324 6.52 1.68 -14.84
N ALA A 325 5.29 1.76 -14.34
CA ALA A 325 4.80 2.92 -13.63
C ALA A 325 5.60 3.18 -12.35
N SER A 326 5.97 2.12 -11.62
CA SER A 326 6.86 2.23 -10.45
C SER A 326 8.24 2.75 -10.81
N ILE A 327 8.86 2.26 -11.88
CA ILE A 327 10.13 2.83 -12.36
C ILE A 327 9.96 4.31 -12.71
N LEU A 328 8.87 4.69 -13.39
CA LEU A 328 8.58 6.08 -13.70
C LEU A 328 8.44 6.94 -12.43
N GLY A 329 7.66 6.47 -11.45
CA GLY A 329 7.47 7.17 -10.18
C GLY A 329 8.77 7.34 -9.41
N PHE A 330 9.59 6.30 -9.38
CA PHE A 330 10.91 6.32 -8.77
C PHE A 330 11.82 7.37 -9.44
N VAL A 331 11.88 7.39 -10.78
CA VAL A 331 12.67 8.37 -11.53
C VAL A 331 12.16 9.79 -11.32
N VAL A 332 10.84 10.00 -11.29
CA VAL A 332 10.24 11.31 -11.01
C VAL A 332 10.68 11.79 -9.63
N MET A 333 10.52 10.96 -8.60
CA MET A 333 10.88 11.35 -7.23
C MET A 333 12.39 11.56 -7.07
N MET A 334 13.22 10.69 -7.64
CA MET A 334 14.68 10.88 -7.66
C MET A 334 15.05 12.21 -8.35
N SER A 335 14.38 12.55 -9.44
CA SER A 335 14.62 13.81 -10.16
C SER A 335 14.17 15.03 -9.35
N LEU A 336 13.07 14.91 -8.59
CA LEU A 336 12.62 15.97 -7.67
C LEU A 336 13.62 16.17 -6.54
N ASP A 337 14.12 15.09 -5.94
CA ASP A 337 15.04 15.17 -4.81
C ASP A 337 16.43 15.66 -5.24
N VAL A 338 17.03 15.04 -6.27
CA VAL A 338 18.39 15.35 -6.75
C VAL A 338 18.43 16.62 -7.62
N GLY A 339 17.40 16.87 -8.42
CA GLY A 339 17.38 17.95 -9.40
C GLY A 339 16.90 19.30 -8.87
N LEU A 340 16.13 19.30 -7.76
CA LEU A 340 15.57 20.51 -7.14
C LEU A 340 16.02 20.70 -5.68
N GLY A 341 16.88 19.81 -5.16
CA GLY A 341 17.37 19.78 -3.79
C GLY A 341 18.75 20.38 -3.62
#